data_AF-A0A2G2Z281-F1
#
_entry.id   AF-A0A2G2Z281-F1
#
_cell.length_a   1.000
_cell.length_b   1.000
_cell.length_c   1.000
_cell.angle_alpha   90.00
_cell.angle_beta   90.00
_cell.angle_gamma   90.00
#
_symmetry.space_group_name_H-M   'P 1'
#
loop_
_entity.id
_entity.type
_entity.pdbx_description
1 polymer ?
#
loop_
_entity_poly.entity_id
_entity_poly.type
_entity_poly.pdbx_seq_one_letter_code
_entity_poly.pdbx_strand_id
1 'polypeptide(L)'
;MGTGILGNLVLGFSLSAYGLFFLGAHFVWAFSLMFLFNERGYWQKLIESIIWSHNKLKVALATQPRALSIIQGHAVGVTHYLLGGIAITWAFFLARIIVVG
;
A
#
# COMPACT_ATOMS: atom_id res chain seq x y z
N MET A 1 -8.56 23.16 -34.03
CA MET A 1 -8.40 24.03 -32.84
C MET A 1 -7.32 23.39 -31.98
N GLY A 2 -6.15 24.03 -31.89
CA GLY A 2 -4.88 23.35 -31.68
C GLY A 2 -4.66 22.75 -30.29
N THR A 3 -4.44 21.44 -30.22
CA THR A 3 -3.70 20.83 -29.11
C THR A 3 -2.21 20.91 -29.45
N GLY A 4 -1.62 22.09 -29.20
CA GLY A 4 -0.18 22.28 -29.35
C GLY A 4 0.62 21.34 -28.43
N ILE A 5 1.95 21.29 -28.60
CA ILE A 5 2.88 20.48 -27.80
C ILE A 5 2.58 20.56 -26.29
N LEU A 6 2.13 21.71 -25.79
CA LEU A 6 1.66 21.92 -24.42
C LEU A 6 0.46 21.06 -24.02
N GLY A 7 -0.55 20.89 -24.89
CA GLY A 7 -1.72 20.05 -24.62
C GLY A 7 -1.37 18.57 -24.50
N ASN A 8 -0.46 18.08 -25.35
CA ASN A 8 0.03 16.70 -25.28
C ASN A 8 0.92 16.45 -24.04
N LEU A 9 1.72 17.43 -23.62
CA LEU A 9 2.51 17.34 -22.39
C LEU A 9 1.62 17.32 -21.14
N VAL A 10 0.57 18.14 -21.11
CA VAL A 10 -0.41 18.15 -20.00
C VAL A 10 -1.18 16.83 -19.93
N LEU A 11 -1.61 16.28 -21.07
CA LEU A 11 -2.25 14.96 -21.13
C LEU A 11 -1.29 13.84 -20.67
N GLY A 12 -0.02 13.88 -21.08
CA GLY A 12 1.01 12.93 -20.65
C GLY A 12 1.26 12.96 -19.14
N PHE A 13 1.36 14.15 -18.53
CA PHE A 13 1.47 14.30 -17.08
C PHE A 13 0.20 13.81 -16.34
N SER A 14 -0.97 14.14 -16.88
CA SER A 14 -2.26 13.76 -16.29
C SER A 14 -2.47 12.24 -16.33
N LEU A 15 -2.07 11.58 -17.40
CA LEU A 15 -2.12 10.12 -17.51
C LEU A 15 -1.09 9.41 -16.64
N SER A 16 0.11 10.00 -16.50
CA SER A 16 1.17 9.46 -15.64
C SER A 16 0.74 9.37 -14.17
N ALA A 17 -0.07 10.32 -13.70
CA ALA A 17 -0.64 10.26 -12.34
C ALA A 17 -1.49 8.99 -12.14
N TYR A 18 -2.36 8.63 -13.08
CA TYR A 18 -3.12 7.38 -13.00
C TYR A 18 -2.21 6.14 -13.04
N GLY A 19 -1.11 6.18 -13.80
CA GLY A 19 -0.09 5.12 -13.79
C GLY A 19 0.58 4.94 -12.42
N LEU A 20 0.90 6.05 -11.74
CA LEU A 20 1.44 6.00 -10.37
C LEU A 20 0.42 5.46 -9.37
N PHE A 21 -0.85 5.88 -9.48
CA PHE A 21 -1.93 5.32 -8.66
C PHE A 21 -2.13 3.83 -8.92
N PHE A 22 -2.07 3.39 -10.18
CA PHE A 22 -2.19 1.98 -10.55
C PHE A 22 -1.08 1.13 -9.91
N LEU A 23 0.17 1.58 -9.97
CA LEU A 23 1.30 0.88 -9.37
C LEU A 23 1.25 0.92 -7.84
N GLY A 24 0.91 2.08 -7.25
CA GLY A 24 0.73 2.22 -5.81
C GLY A 24 -0.41 1.35 -5.27
N ALA A 25 -1.50 1.23 -6.02
CA ALA A 25 -2.62 0.38 -5.66
C ALA A 25 -2.27 -1.12 -5.74
N HIS A 26 -1.46 -1.54 -6.73
CA HIS A 26 -0.88 -2.89 -6.76
C HIS A 26 0.00 -3.18 -5.54
N PHE A 27 0.83 -2.21 -5.15
CA PHE A 27 1.66 -2.35 -3.95
C PHE A 27 0.79 -2.53 -2.70
N VAL A 28 -0.23 -1.69 -2.50
CA VAL A 28 -1.16 -1.79 -1.35
C VAL A 28 -1.92 -3.11 -1.36
N TRP A 29 -2.38 -3.54 -2.53
CA TRP A 29 -3.06 -4.82 -2.70
C TRP A 29 -2.14 -6.00 -2.36
N ALA A 30 -0.91 -6.04 -2.85
CA ALA A 30 0.06 -7.09 -2.52
C ALA A 30 0.48 -7.05 -1.03
N PHE A 31 0.64 -5.85 -0.47
CA PHE A 31 0.94 -5.65 0.96
C PHE A 31 -0.16 -6.20 1.86
N SER A 32 -1.42 -6.15 1.43
CA SER A 32 -2.54 -6.73 2.18
C SER A 32 -2.41 -8.23 2.41
N LEU A 33 -1.79 -8.95 1.47
CA LEU A 33 -1.57 -10.39 1.55
C LEU A 33 -0.63 -10.76 2.71
N MET A 34 0.26 -9.84 3.08
CA MET A 34 1.14 -10.00 4.24
C MET A 34 0.38 -10.14 5.56
N PHE A 35 -0.80 -9.51 5.67
CA PHE A 35 -1.65 -9.58 6.88
C PHE A 35 -2.72 -10.67 6.82
N LEU A 36 -3.08 -11.12 5.61
CA LEU A 36 -4.10 -12.15 5.39
C LEU A 36 -3.53 -13.57 5.48
N PHE A 37 -2.29 -13.80 5.06
CA PHE A 37 -1.68 -15.13 5.03
C PHE A 37 -0.67 -15.40 6.15
N ASN A 38 -0.21 -14.36 6.86
CA ASN A 38 0.79 -14.51 7.92
C ASN A 38 0.14 -14.56 9.31
N GLU A 39 0.64 -15.44 10.17
CA GLU A 39 0.15 -15.60 11.53
C GLU A 39 0.80 -14.61 12.50
N ARG A 40 0.05 -14.22 13.54
CA ARG A 40 0.52 -13.34 14.62
C ARG A 40 1.84 -13.82 15.27
N GLY A 41 2.06 -15.13 15.33
CA GLY A 41 3.23 -15.74 15.97
C GLY A 41 4.56 -15.38 15.29
N TYR A 42 4.59 -15.26 13.97
CA TYR A 42 5.79 -14.84 13.22
C TYR A 42 6.18 -13.41 13.60
N TRP A 43 5.22 -12.49 13.53
CA TRP A 43 5.43 -11.09 13.83
C TRP A 43 5.82 -10.84 15.28
N GLN A 44 5.25 -11.60 16.22
CA GLN A 44 5.60 -11.48 17.62
C GLN A 44 7.06 -11.86 17.89
N LYS A 45 7.55 -12.95 17.29
CA LYS A 45 8.96 -13.37 17.39
C LYS A 45 9.92 -12.34 16.79
N LEU A 46 9.54 -11.71 15.67
CA LEU A 46 10.32 -10.64 15.05
C LEU A 46 10.39 -9.39 15.95
N ILE A 47 9.27 -8.99 16.55
CA ILE A 47 9.24 -7.83 17.46
C ILE A 47 10.10 -8.10 18.70
N GLU A 48 10.11 -9.32 19.23
CA GLU A 48 10.93 -9.70 20.38
C GLU A 48 12.44 -9.58 20.09
N SER A 49 12.91 -9.97 18.91
CA SER A 49 14.32 -9.80 18.52
C SER A 49 14.71 -8.33 18.30
N ILE A 50 13.78 -7.51 17.81
CA ILE A 50 13.96 -6.06 17.67
C ILE A 50 14.04 -5.40 19.05
N ILE A 51 13.13 -5.73 19.98
CA ILE A 51 13.16 -5.23 21.36
C ILE A 51 14.48 -5.61 22.04
N TRP A 52 14.94 -6.85 21.86
CA TRP A 52 16.23 -7.29 22.38
C TRP A 52 17.38 -6.39 21.90
N SER A 53 17.38 -6.04 20.61
CA SER A 53 18.39 -5.15 20.02
C SER A 53 18.28 -3.71 20.57
N HIS A 54 17.08 -3.19 20.76
CA HIS A 54 16.85 -1.85 21.36
C HIS A 54 17.33 -1.77 22.81
N ASN A 55 17.10 -2.84 23.58
CA ASN A 55 17.58 -2.93 24.96
C ASN A 55 19.11 -2.95 25.04
N LYS A 56 19.80 -3.57 24.08
CA LYS A 56 21.27 -3.53 24.00
C LYS A 56 21.80 -2.12 23.72
N LEU A 57 21.09 -1.34 22.90
CA LEU A 57 21.44 0.03 22.56
C LEU A 57 20.95 1.08 23.58
N LYS A 58 20.28 0.65 24.67
CA LYS A 58 19.65 1.52 25.69
C LYS A 58 18.63 2.52 25.10
N VAL A 59 18.08 2.23 23.93
CA VAL A 59 16.97 2.98 23.32
C VAL A 59 15.66 2.24 23.65
N ALA A 60 15.43 2.02 24.95
CA ALA A 60 14.27 1.27 25.40
C ALA A 60 13.01 2.13 25.28
N LEU A 61 11.99 1.58 24.62
CA LEU A 61 10.67 2.18 24.54
C LEU A 61 9.94 1.97 25.88
N ALA A 62 9.30 3.03 26.40
CA ALA A 62 8.52 2.95 27.65
C ALA A 62 7.26 2.06 27.51
N THR A 63 6.73 1.93 26.30
CA THR A 63 5.56 1.09 25.99
C THR A 63 6.02 -0.14 25.20
N GLN A 64 5.60 -1.34 25.62
CA GLN A 64 5.99 -2.58 24.94
C GLN A 64 5.30 -2.71 23.57
N PRO A 65 6.05 -2.81 22.46
CA PRO A 65 5.46 -3.10 21.16
C PRO A 65 5.02 -4.58 21.12
N ARG A 66 3.85 -4.83 20.55
CA ARG A 66 3.25 -6.16 20.42
C ARG A 66 2.70 -6.31 19.00
N ALA A 67 2.76 -7.53 18.46
CA ALA A 67 2.10 -7.83 17.19
C ALA A 67 0.58 -7.60 17.29
N LEU A 68 -0.02 -7.11 16.20
CA LEU A 68 -1.47 -6.89 16.07
C LEU A 68 -2.28 -8.10 16.54
N SER A 69 -3.49 -7.84 17.06
CA SER A 69 -4.41 -8.94 17.38
C SER A 69 -4.83 -9.66 16.10
N ILE A 70 -5.22 -10.94 16.19
CA ILE A 70 -5.60 -11.75 15.00
C ILE A 70 -6.73 -11.06 14.23
N ILE A 71 -7.76 -10.59 14.94
CA ILE A 71 -8.90 -9.87 14.34
C ILE A 71 -8.45 -8.54 13.73
N GLN A 72 -7.55 -7.80 14.39
CA GLN A 72 -7.02 -6.56 13.83
C GLN A 72 -6.15 -6.81 12.60
N GLY A 73 -5.31 -7.84 12.59
CA GLY A 73 -4.49 -8.22 11.43
C GLY A 73 -5.35 -8.53 10.22
N HIS A 74 -6.42 -9.32 10.41
CA HIS A 74 -7.37 -9.61 9.34
C HIS A 74 -8.14 -8.36 8.90
N ALA A 75 -8.61 -7.52 9.84
CA ALA A 75 -9.30 -6.28 9.50
C ALA A 75 -8.41 -5.36 8.66
N VAL A 76 -7.16 -5.15 9.08
CA VAL A 76 -6.17 -4.37 8.32
C VAL A 76 -5.93 -5.00 6.95
N GLY A 77 -5.77 -6.32 6.88
CA GLY A 77 -5.61 -7.06 5.62
C GLY A 77 -6.77 -6.82 4.65
N VAL A 78 -8.02 -7.01 5.11
CA VAL A 78 -9.21 -6.80 4.27
C VAL A 78 -9.35 -5.33 3.83
N THR A 79 -9.08 -4.36 4.72
CA THR A 79 -9.12 -2.94 4.36
C THR A 79 -8.14 -2.63 3.23
N HIS A 80 -6.90 -3.12 3.32
CA HIS A 80 -5.89 -2.86 2.29
C HIS A 80 -6.19 -3.63 1.00
N TYR A 81 -6.73 -4.85 1.10
CA TYR A 81 -7.13 -5.65 -0.06
C TYR A 81 -8.23 -4.96 -0.87
N LEU A 82 -9.27 -4.47 -0.19
CA LEU A 82 -10.37 -3.75 -0.83
C LEU A 82 -9.90 -2.41 -1.38
N LEU A 83 -9.16 -1.62 -0.60
CA LEU A 83 -8.65 -0.32 -1.03
C LEU A 83 -7.76 -0.46 -2.27
N GLY A 84 -6.80 -1.40 -2.23
CA GLY A 84 -5.91 -1.68 -3.35
C GLY A 84 -6.68 -2.15 -4.58
N GLY A 85 -7.57 -3.15 -4.44
CA GLY A 85 -8.33 -3.69 -5.58
C GLY A 85 -9.24 -2.65 -6.24
N ILE A 86 -9.91 -1.81 -5.45
CA ILE A 86 -10.75 -0.72 -5.95
C ILE A 86 -9.88 0.33 -6.66
N ALA A 87 -8.76 0.73 -6.06
CA ALA A 87 -7.88 1.76 -6.63
C ALA A 87 -7.18 1.30 -7.92
N ILE A 88 -6.79 0.02 -8.04
CA ILE A 88 -6.25 -0.57 -9.28
C ILE A 88 -7.29 -0.42 -10.39
N THR A 89 -8.50 -0.87 -10.11
CA THR A 89 -9.61 -0.90 -11.07
C THR A 89 -9.99 0.52 -11.50
N TRP A 90 -10.11 1.43 -10.53
CA TRP A 90 -10.39 2.85 -10.78
C TRP A 90 -9.32 3.50 -11.67
N ALA A 91 -8.04 3.34 -11.33
CA ALA A 91 -6.95 3.93 -12.10
C ALA A 91 -6.90 3.41 -13.54
N PHE A 92 -7.13 2.10 -13.73
CA PHE A 92 -7.15 1.48 -15.05
C PHE A 92 -8.31 2.00 -15.92
N PHE A 93 -9.54 1.98 -15.40
CA PHE A 93 -10.70 2.41 -16.18
C PHE A 93 -10.65 3.89 -16.54
N LEU A 94 -10.26 4.76 -15.61
CA LEU A 94 -10.16 6.20 -15.88
C LEU A 94 -9.05 6.50 -16.90
N ALA A 95 -7.86 5.92 -16.75
CA ALA A 95 -6.80 6.09 -17.73
C ALA A 95 -7.22 5.58 -19.13
N ARG A 96 -7.92 4.44 -19.19
CA ARG A 96 -8.34 3.85 -20.46
C ARG A 96 -9.42 4.68 -21.17
N ILE A 97 -10.44 5.13 -20.45
CA ILE A 97 -11.53 5.92 -21.06
C ILE A 97 -11.06 7.31 -21.49
N ILE A 98 -10.12 7.93 -20.77
CA ILE A 98 -9.57 9.24 -21.16
C ILE A 98 -8.74 9.15 -22.45
N VAL A 99 -8.12 8.01 -22.74
CA VAL A 99 -7.30 7.82 -23.95
C VAL A 99 -8.12 7.41 -25.18
N VAL A 100 -9.20 6.64 -25.00
CA VAL A 100 -9.94 6.00 -26.10
C VAL A 100 -11.35 6.56 -26.28
N GLY A 101 -11.89 7.26 -25.28
CA GLY A 101 -13.22 7.87 -25.29
C GLY A 101 -13.26 9.29 -25.85
#